data_AF-A0A7C0XI49-F1
#
_entry.id   AF-A0A7C0XI49-F1
#
_cell.length_a   1.000
_cell.length_b   1.000
_cell.length_c   1.000
_cell.angle_alpha   90.00
_cell.angle_beta   90.00
_cell.angle_gamma   90.00
#
_symmetry.space_group_name_H-M   'P 1'
#
loop_
_entity.id
_entity.type
_entity.pdbx_description
1 polymer ?
#
loop_
_entity_poly.entity_id
_entity_poly.type
_entity_poly.pdbx_seq_one_letter_code
_entity_poly.pdbx_strand_id
1 'polypeptide(L)'
;MIRNKLDKIVQLLIPPSLVLLLLVTIIELFYGVGKGMSIFIDVFDIYVVIIFAIDLYYRWQETPHFIPYVKKHILDIIATIPFNLIFLGVQGLALTRALRGVRFITRIARFTRYARFLRLIRFGARAPRFLRFRKHVRKAKIRKIQPHEKKMKKVLSFRVILLITINSIMGTGIWFLTSAGAKYAGPASLVSWGVLSLIAIYIAMCFGELVSMFPRAGGVYEFAKQTYGRFWSFAIGWTTSIAGSVTIAMLLLGALQYLIPIQYSFTYIPIAISLIIIFSYVAFRGMQTSTYMLVTFALITLTAIIAIIIPGFINLQPGNFTPFFVFPTMSIALAIFFIAETFFGWESAIFLSAETKNPSKTMPKALIYGTITIAILSFLLAFTAMGTIPWAEFAGSVAPLRDLGEAHFGITGRAIFTLLIFVSVIGATAGWIVTAPRLLMSIAEDKLFFTQFAKIHPKYKSPHVSIAFQVLIVSILVIVGAGSYETLLHILIPLVLVVYSAVLLSVVILRFKKPEQPRPYKVIFGKVGPFIVMLFMIFLLVMFVRETHGAWDLLRISGGLIAFGIPAYFAIELFYDPKYVTLRRNLVAHLSHHYHQIPLPKPTFNKIISLT
;
A
#
# COMPACT_ATOMS: atom_id res chain seq x y z
N MET A 1 1.10 -42.49 -27.13
CA MET A 1 -0.13 -41.69 -26.88
C MET A 1 -0.37 -41.33 -25.41
N ILE A 2 -0.17 -42.25 -24.46
CA ILE A 2 -0.38 -42.04 -23.00
C ILE A 2 0.59 -40.99 -22.41
N ARG A 3 1.85 -40.99 -22.88
CA ARG A 3 2.92 -40.04 -22.47
C ARG A 3 2.54 -38.55 -22.64
N ASN A 4 1.89 -38.19 -23.75
CA ASN A 4 1.44 -36.82 -24.03
C ASN A 4 0.18 -36.41 -23.22
N LYS A 5 -0.57 -37.37 -22.69
CA LYS A 5 -1.75 -37.09 -21.85
C LYS A 5 -1.35 -36.83 -20.40
N LEU A 6 -0.42 -37.62 -19.86
CA LEU A 6 0.05 -37.46 -18.47
C LEU A 6 0.79 -36.13 -18.27
N ASP A 7 1.69 -35.76 -19.19
CA ASP A 7 2.42 -34.48 -19.14
C ASP A 7 1.46 -33.27 -19.21
N LYS A 8 0.45 -33.31 -20.09
CA LYS A 8 -0.60 -32.28 -20.14
C LYS A 8 -1.38 -32.17 -18.84
N ILE A 9 -1.74 -33.30 -18.21
CA ILE A 9 -2.47 -33.32 -16.92
C ILE A 9 -1.60 -32.74 -15.80
N VAL A 10 -0.32 -33.10 -15.75
CA VAL A 10 0.64 -32.56 -14.77
C VAL A 10 0.81 -31.05 -14.95
N GLN A 11 0.94 -30.57 -16.19
CA GLN A 11 1.01 -29.13 -16.50
C GLN A 11 -0.27 -28.37 -16.13
N LEU A 12 -1.44 -29.01 -16.22
CA LEU A 12 -2.74 -28.46 -15.82
C LEU A 12 -2.90 -28.37 -14.29
N LEU A 13 -2.29 -29.29 -13.53
CA LEU A 13 -2.40 -29.34 -12.06
C LEU A 13 -1.40 -28.42 -11.35
N ILE A 14 -0.27 -28.08 -11.97
CA ILE A 14 0.77 -27.22 -11.36
C ILE A 14 0.23 -25.85 -10.87
N PRO A 15 -0.54 -25.08 -11.66
CA PRO A 15 -1.07 -23.79 -11.22
C PRO A 15 -2.03 -23.85 -10.01
N PRO A 16 -3.09 -24.69 -10.00
CA PRO A 16 -3.97 -24.79 -8.84
C PRO A 16 -3.27 -25.36 -7.60
N SER A 17 -2.34 -26.31 -7.77
CA SER A 17 -1.56 -26.86 -6.66
C SER A 17 -0.63 -25.81 -6.01
N LEU A 18 -0.07 -24.89 -6.80
CA LEU A 18 0.73 -23.76 -6.27
C LEU A 18 -0.13 -22.72 -5.54
N VAL A 19 -1.34 -22.44 -6.03
CA VAL A 19 -2.29 -21.53 -5.37
C VAL A 19 -2.78 -22.13 -4.06
N LEU A 20 -3.12 -23.42 -4.04
CA LEU A 20 -3.54 -24.10 -2.82
C LEU A 20 -2.40 -24.20 -1.81
N LEU A 21 -1.18 -24.52 -2.25
CA LEU A 21 0.02 -24.54 -1.41
C LEU A 21 0.25 -23.16 -0.77
N LEU A 22 0.13 -22.08 -1.55
CA LEU A 22 0.28 -20.72 -1.04
C LEU A 22 -0.82 -20.38 -0.03
N LEU A 23 -2.07 -20.72 -0.33
CA LEU A 23 -3.23 -20.47 0.53
C LEU A 23 -3.12 -21.22 1.86
N VAL A 24 -2.72 -22.48 1.82
CA VAL A 24 -2.46 -23.31 3.01
C VAL A 24 -1.27 -22.76 3.81
N THR A 25 -0.19 -22.36 3.13
CA THR A 25 0.97 -21.73 3.77
C THR A 25 0.59 -20.40 4.43
N ILE A 26 -0.30 -19.62 3.83
CA ILE A 26 -0.84 -18.37 4.38
C ILE A 26 -1.70 -18.65 5.61
N ILE A 27 -2.64 -19.58 5.54
CA ILE A 27 -3.48 -19.96 6.70
C ILE A 27 -2.61 -20.39 7.88
N GLU A 28 -1.58 -21.20 7.62
CA GLU A 28 -0.63 -21.64 8.64
C GLU A 28 0.26 -20.50 9.17
N LEU A 29 0.58 -19.50 8.33
CA LEU A 29 1.38 -18.34 8.72
C LEU A 29 0.61 -17.35 9.60
N PHE A 30 -0.67 -17.09 9.30
CA PHE A 30 -1.47 -16.05 9.95
C PHE A 30 -2.25 -16.53 11.17
N TYR A 31 -2.71 -17.78 11.18
CA TYR A 31 -3.64 -18.26 12.21
C TYR A 31 -3.04 -19.29 13.17
N GLY A 32 -1.94 -19.96 12.80
CA GLY A 32 -1.35 -21.04 13.58
C GLY A 32 -2.29 -22.26 13.66
N VAL A 33 -1.93 -23.38 13.05
CA VAL A 33 -2.89 -24.49 12.88
C VAL A 33 -2.64 -25.65 13.84
N GLY A 34 -3.72 -26.24 14.36
CA GLY A 34 -3.67 -27.39 15.26
C GLY A 34 -3.10 -28.66 14.61
N LYS A 35 -2.77 -29.66 15.45
CA LYS A 35 -2.07 -30.91 15.08
C LYS A 35 -2.69 -31.64 13.87
N GLY A 36 -4.02 -31.68 13.78
CA GLY A 36 -4.74 -32.32 12.68
C GLY A 36 -4.54 -31.65 11.31
N MET A 37 -4.41 -30.32 11.27
CA MET A 37 -4.16 -29.61 10.00
C MET A 37 -2.70 -29.71 9.57
N SER A 38 -1.75 -29.88 10.51
CA SER A 38 -0.34 -30.13 10.15
C SER A 38 -0.16 -31.41 9.32
N ILE A 39 -0.91 -32.47 9.64
CA ILE A 39 -0.91 -33.73 8.89
C ILE A 39 -1.48 -33.53 7.48
N PHE A 40 -2.56 -32.76 7.35
CA PHE A 40 -3.14 -32.42 6.05
C PHE A 40 -2.14 -31.63 5.17
N ILE A 41 -1.38 -30.72 5.79
CA ILE A 41 -0.35 -29.92 5.14
C ILE A 41 0.81 -30.81 4.65
N ASP A 42 1.26 -31.76 5.48
CA ASP A 42 2.33 -32.69 5.13
C ASP A 42 1.93 -33.61 3.96
N VAL A 43 0.68 -34.11 3.96
CA VAL A 43 0.12 -34.91 2.85
C VAL A 43 0.05 -34.08 1.57
N PHE A 44 -0.36 -32.81 1.69
CA PHE A 44 -0.44 -31.91 0.54
C PHE A 44 0.95 -31.55 -0.03
N ASP A 45 1.96 -31.40 0.83
CA ASP A 45 3.35 -31.19 0.42
C ASP A 45 3.90 -32.37 -0.39
N ILE A 46 3.60 -33.61 0.03
CA ILE A 46 3.97 -34.83 -0.71
C ILE A 46 3.29 -34.86 -2.09
N TYR A 47 1.99 -34.52 -2.15
CA TYR A 47 1.24 -34.43 -3.40
C TYR A 47 1.88 -33.44 -4.40
N VAL A 48 2.27 -32.25 -3.92
CA VAL A 48 2.92 -31.24 -4.75
C VAL A 48 4.30 -31.72 -5.23
N VAL A 49 5.09 -32.36 -4.36
CA VAL A 49 6.41 -32.92 -4.72
C VAL A 49 6.28 -33.98 -5.82
N ILE A 50 5.29 -34.87 -5.73
CA ILE A 50 5.05 -35.92 -6.74
C ILE A 50 4.74 -35.29 -8.11
N ILE A 51 3.87 -34.29 -8.17
CA ILE A 51 3.52 -33.59 -9.42
C ILE A 51 4.78 -33.00 -10.08
N PHE A 52 5.65 -32.36 -9.30
CA PHE A 52 6.87 -31.76 -9.84
C PHE A 52 7.96 -32.77 -10.18
N ALA A 53 8.06 -33.90 -9.46
CA ALA A 53 8.98 -34.99 -9.79
C ALA A 53 8.63 -35.62 -11.15
N ILE A 54 7.34 -35.73 -11.45
CA ILE A 54 6.84 -36.22 -12.74
C ILE A 54 7.13 -35.20 -13.87
N ASP A 55 6.93 -33.89 -13.66
CA ASP A 55 7.32 -32.83 -14.62
C ASP A 55 8.83 -32.85 -14.90
N LEU A 56 9.65 -33.01 -13.86
CA LEU A 56 11.11 -33.07 -13.97
C LEU A 56 11.55 -34.30 -14.78
N TYR A 57 10.96 -35.47 -14.50
CA TYR A 57 11.20 -36.71 -15.25
C TYR A 57 10.89 -36.56 -16.75
N TYR A 58 9.79 -35.90 -17.12
CA TYR A 58 9.47 -35.69 -18.54
C TYR A 58 10.47 -34.75 -19.24
N ARG A 59 10.97 -33.71 -18.56
CA ARG A 59 11.98 -32.80 -19.13
C ARG A 59 13.35 -33.43 -19.29
N TRP A 60 13.71 -34.39 -18.42
CA TRP A 60 14.94 -35.18 -18.57
C TRP A 60 14.96 -35.92 -19.91
N GLN A 61 13.80 -36.44 -20.32
CA GLN A 61 13.66 -37.14 -21.60
C GLN A 61 13.75 -36.21 -22.83
N GLU A 62 13.63 -34.89 -22.67
CA GLU A 62 13.80 -33.91 -23.76
C GLU A 62 15.24 -33.41 -23.91
N THR A 63 16.09 -33.60 -22.89
CA THR A 63 17.50 -33.13 -22.89
C THR A 63 18.42 -34.19 -22.26
N PRO A 64 18.93 -35.18 -23.03
CA PRO A 64 19.59 -36.37 -22.50
C PRO A 64 21.05 -36.14 -22.01
N HIS A 65 21.41 -34.93 -21.59
CA HIS A 65 22.76 -34.62 -21.08
C HIS A 65 22.70 -34.08 -19.65
N PHE A 66 23.38 -34.76 -18.72
CA PHE A 66 23.26 -34.53 -17.28
C PHE A 66 23.68 -33.13 -16.83
N ILE A 67 24.89 -32.68 -17.21
CA ILE A 67 25.44 -31.40 -16.73
C ILE A 67 24.64 -30.18 -17.25
N PRO A 68 24.28 -30.09 -18.55
CA PRO A 68 23.42 -29.02 -19.05
C PRO A 68 22.02 -29.04 -18.46
N TYR A 69 21.44 -30.23 -18.26
CA TYR A 69 20.13 -30.40 -17.64
C TYR A 69 20.12 -29.89 -16.20
N VAL A 70 21.09 -30.30 -15.39
CA VAL A 70 21.22 -29.86 -14.00
C VAL A 70 21.42 -28.34 -13.94
N LYS A 71 22.31 -27.75 -14.74
CA LYS A 71 22.48 -26.28 -14.77
C LYS A 71 21.21 -25.53 -15.17
N LYS A 72 20.43 -26.06 -16.12
CA LYS A 72 19.21 -25.44 -16.65
C LYS A 72 18.01 -25.59 -15.70
N HIS A 73 17.96 -26.69 -14.95
CA HIS A 73 16.83 -27.08 -14.10
C HIS A 73 17.19 -27.19 -12.61
N ILE A 74 18.30 -26.63 -12.14
CA ILE A 74 18.78 -26.78 -10.75
C ILE A 74 17.74 -26.35 -9.71
N LEU A 75 17.02 -25.26 -9.97
CA LEU A 75 15.93 -24.77 -9.12
C LEU A 75 14.72 -25.71 -9.11
N ASP A 76 14.53 -26.46 -10.20
CA ASP A 76 13.43 -27.39 -10.39
C ASP A 76 13.75 -28.72 -9.68
N ILE A 77 15.01 -29.17 -9.73
CA ILE A 77 15.55 -30.34 -9.01
C ILE A 77 15.54 -30.10 -7.49
N ILE A 78 15.95 -28.91 -7.03
CA ILE A 78 15.85 -28.53 -5.61
C ILE A 78 14.38 -28.49 -5.18
N ALA A 79 13.46 -28.15 -6.09
CA ALA A 79 12.03 -28.10 -5.80
C ALA A 79 11.37 -29.48 -5.68
N THR A 80 11.99 -30.59 -6.09
CA THR A 80 11.45 -31.97 -6.00
C THR A 80 11.92 -32.75 -4.78
N ILE A 81 12.79 -32.18 -3.94
CA ILE A 81 13.23 -32.84 -2.71
C ILE A 81 12.14 -32.68 -1.62
N PRO A 82 11.64 -33.79 -1.02
CA PRO A 82 10.74 -33.74 0.13
C PRO A 82 11.36 -32.97 1.30
N PHE A 83 10.58 -32.08 1.93
CA PHE A 83 11.09 -31.17 2.97
C PHE A 83 11.73 -31.92 4.16
N ASN A 84 11.16 -33.07 4.53
CA ASN A 84 11.66 -33.92 5.63
C ASN A 84 13.02 -34.58 5.33
N LEU A 85 13.40 -34.77 4.06
CA LEU A 85 14.69 -35.37 3.67
C LEU A 85 15.86 -34.36 3.69
N ILE A 86 15.59 -33.10 3.35
CA ILE A 86 16.54 -32.00 3.57
C ILE A 86 16.83 -31.86 5.07
N PHE A 87 15.79 -32.07 5.89
CA PHE A 87 15.89 -32.09 7.33
C PHE A 87 16.67 -33.29 7.88
N LEU A 88 16.57 -34.49 7.30
CA LEU A 88 17.38 -35.67 7.66
C LEU A 88 18.88 -35.47 7.37
N GLY A 89 19.23 -34.80 6.27
CA GLY A 89 20.61 -34.42 5.96
C GLY A 89 21.16 -33.34 6.91
N VAL A 90 20.34 -32.35 7.27
CA VAL A 90 20.69 -31.31 8.25
C VAL A 90 20.67 -31.86 9.68
N GLN A 91 19.81 -32.83 10.00
CA GLN A 91 19.80 -33.59 11.25
C GLN A 91 21.01 -34.51 11.34
N GLY A 92 21.48 -35.14 10.26
CA GLY A 92 22.73 -35.89 10.23
C GLY A 92 23.97 -35.00 10.43
N LEU A 93 23.95 -33.77 9.87
CA LEU A 93 24.96 -32.74 10.12
C LEU A 93 24.87 -32.13 11.54
N ALA A 94 23.67 -32.09 12.12
CA ALA A 94 23.45 -31.69 13.50
C ALA A 94 23.77 -32.82 14.49
N LEU A 95 23.62 -34.09 14.11
CA LEU A 95 23.97 -35.27 14.91
C LEU A 95 25.49 -35.44 14.98
N THR A 96 26.19 -35.24 13.86
CA THR A 96 27.67 -35.20 13.80
C THR A 96 28.25 -34.00 14.56
N ARG A 97 27.50 -32.89 14.70
CA ARG A 97 27.86 -31.76 15.58
C ARG A 97 27.39 -31.95 17.04
N ALA A 98 26.29 -32.66 17.29
CA ALA A 98 25.77 -32.95 18.63
C ALA A 98 26.59 -34.02 19.36
N LEU A 99 27.27 -34.91 18.62
CA LEU A 99 28.33 -35.77 19.14
C LEU A 99 29.56 -34.98 19.66
N ARG A 100 29.62 -33.65 19.44
CA ARG A 100 30.66 -32.75 20.00
C ARG A 100 30.19 -31.81 21.11
N GLY A 101 28.99 -32.03 21.67
CA GLY A 101 28.67 -31.58 23.03
C GLY A 101 27.75 -30.36 23.21
N VAL A 102 26.96 -30.51 24.28
CA VAL A 102 26.22 -29.53 25.10
C VAL A 102 24.81 -29.07 24.66
N ARG A 103 23.82 -29.63 25.39
CA ARG A 103 22.47 -29.16 25.78
C ARG A 103 21.73 -28.21 24.82
N PHE A 104 20.79 -28.77 24.04
CA PHE A 104 19.98 -28.01 23.10
C PHE A 104 18.54 -28.52 22.92
N ILE A 105 17.77 -28.63 24.01
CA ILE A 105 16.37 -29.11 23.92
C ILE A 105 15.32 -27.98 23.88
N THR A 106 15.67 -26.72 24.12
CA THR A 106 14.72 -25.58 24.02
C THR A 106 14.79 -24.77 22.71
N ARG A 107 15.61 -25.19 21.72
CA ARG A 107 15.69 -24.53 20.39
C ARG A 107 14.94 -25.24 19.26
N ILE A 108 14.17 -26.29 19.55
CA ILE A 108 13.47 -27.07 18.53
C ILE A 108 12.22 -26.32 18.01
N ALA A 109 11.53 -25.51 18.84
CA ALA A 109 10.42 -24.64 18.42
C ALA A 109 10.85 -23.34 17.68
N ARG A 110 12.17 -23.07 17.60
CA ARG A 110 12.73 -21.98 16.78
C ARG A 110 13.06 -22.43 15.35
N PHE A 111 13.15 -23.74 15.10
CA PHE A 111 13.49 -24.27 13.77
C PHE A 111 12.27 -24.51 12.85
N THR A 112 11.08 -24.76 13.41
CA THR A 112 9.82 -24.71 12.63
C THR A 112 9.51 -23.30 12.11
N ARG A 113 10.12 -22.25 12.67
CA ARG A 113 10.01 -20.84 12.21
C ARG A 113 10.87 -20.55 10.97
N TYR A 114 12.04 -21.16 10.85
CA TYR A 114 12.89 -21.04 9.65
C TYR A 114 12.35 -21.84 8.46
N ALA A 115 11.72 -22.99 8.73
CA ALA A 115 10.98 -23.77 7.73
C ALA A 115 9.90 -22.94 7.01
N ARG A 116 9.15 -22.12 7.78
CA ARG A 116 8.06 -21.26 7.28
C ARG A 116 8.54 -20.15 6.34
N PHE A 117 9.69 -19.54 6.63
CA PHE A 117 10.32 -18.52 5.79
C PHE A 117 10.96 -19.12 4.52
N LEU A 118 11.55 -20.31 4.63
CA LEU A 118 12.11 -21.02 3.47
C LEU A 118 11.03 -21.51 2.48
N ARG A 119 9.77 -21.73 2.91
CA ARG A 119 8.63 -21.96 1.99
C ARG A 119 8.32 -20.73 1.13
N LEU A 120 8.41 -19.52 1.70
CA LEU A 120 8.29 -18.25 0.96
C LEU A 120 9.48 -18.03 0.02
N ILE A 121 10.69 -18.40 0.42
CA ILE A 121 11.86 -18.41 -0.47
C ILE A 121 11.69 -19.43 -1.61
N ARG A 122 11.09 -20.61 -1.34
CA ARG A 122 10.74 -21.60 -2.37
C ARG A 122 9.71 -21.03 -3.35
N PHE A 123 8.70 -20.28 -2.86
CA PHE A 123 7.78 -19.53 -3.72
C PHE A 123 8.49 -18.44 -4.53
N GLY A 124 9.40 -17.67 -3.90
CA GLY A 124 10.22 -16.66 -4.56
C GLY A 124 11.18 -17.23 -5.62
N ALA A 125 11.75 -18.41 -5.38
CA ALA A 125 12.55 -19.17 -6.35
C ALA A 125 11.70 -19.81 -7.47
N ARG A 126 10.38 -19.98 -7.24
CA ARG A 126 9.37 -20.49 -8.20
C ARG A 126 8.69 -19.37 -9.01
N ALA A 127 8.67 -18.13 -8.52
CA ALA A 127 8.15 -16.94 -9.21
C ALA A 127 8.76 -16.69 -10.61
N PRO A 128 10.05 -16.98 -10.87
CA PRO A 128 10.65 -16.81 -12.20
C PRO A 128 10.00 -17.68 -13.28
N ARG A 129 9.37 -18.83 -12.97
CA ARG A 129 8.64 -19.62 -13.99
C ARG A 129 7.31 -19.00 -14.38
N PHE A 130 6.61 -18.33 -13.46
CA PHE A 130 5.40 -17.54 -13.76
C PHE A 130 5.73 -16.28 -14.57
N LEU A 131 6.90 -15.70 -14.32
CA LEU A 131 7.35 -14.45 -14.94
C LEU A 131 8.13 -14.65 -16.27
N ARG A 132 8.63 -15.86 -16.56
CA ARG A 132 9.43 -16.18 -17.77
C ARG A 132 8.61 -16.74 -18.95
N PHE A 133 7.30 -16.55 -19.00
CA PHE A 133 6.57 -16.80 -20.24
C PHE A 133 6.88 -15.72 -21.30
N ARG A 134 7.89 -16.03 -22.14
CA ARG A 134 8.10 -15.65 -23.55
C ARG A 134 7.70 -14.22 -23.93
N LYS A 135 8.70 -13.34 -24.08
CA LYS A 135 8.93 -12.26 -25.10
C LYS A 135 7.75 -11.38 -25.61
N HIS A 136 6.56 -11.54 -25.09
CA HIS A 136 5.37 -10.76 -25.36
C HIS A 136 4.88 -10.18 -24.03
N VAL A 137 5.76 -9.46 -23.33
CA VAL A 137 5.27 -8.25 -22.67
C VAL A 137 4.77 -7.41 -23.82
N ARG A 138 3.49 -7.59 -24.21
CA ARG A 138 2.80 -6.72 -25.17
C ARG A 138 3.25 -5.33 -24.77
N LYS A 139 4.00 -4.65 -25.64
CA LYS A 139 4.36 -3.24 -25.45
C LYS A 139 3.08 -2.61 -24.95
N ALA A 140 3.07 -2.15 -23.69
CA ALA A 140 1.87 -1.58 -23.12
C ALA A 140 1.56 -0.37 -24.01
N LYS A 141 0.66 -0.57 -24.98
CA LYS A 141 0.22 0.50 -25.86
C LYS A 141 -0.31 1.54 -24.91
N ILE A 142 0.21 2.77 -25.03
CA ILE A 142 -0.29 3.92 -24.29
C ILE A 142 -1.80 3.86 -24.42
N ARG A 143 -2.50 3.63 -23.31
CA ARG A 143 -3.95 3.42 -23.32
C ARG A 143 -4.54 4.68 -23.98
N LYS A 144 -5.34 4.54 -25.05
CA LYS A 144 -6.02 5.72 -25.61
C LYS A 144 -6.94 6.27 -24.51
N ILE A 145 -7.14 7.59 -24.46
CA ILE A 145 -8.04 8.24 -23.49
C ILE A 145 -9.33 7.40 -23.41
N GLN A 146 -9.66 6.93 -22.21
CA GLN A 146 -10.81 6.05 -22.05
C GLN A 146 -12.10 6.80 -22.38
N PRO A 147 -13.14 6.14 -22.91
CA PRO A 147 -14.41 6.80 -23.23
C PRO A 147 -15.04 7.53 -22.05
N HIS A 148 -14.79 7.11 -20.81
CA HIS A 148 -15.33 7.78 -19.63
C HIS A 148 -14.47 8.98 -19.17
N GLU A 149 -13.15 8.99 -19.39
CA GLU A 149 -12.31 10.18 -19.17
C GLU A 149 -12.76 11.34 -20.08
N LYS A 150 -13.29 11.01 -21.28
CA LYS A 150 -14.00 11.97 -22.14
C LYS A 150 -15.36 12.40 -21.58
N LYS A 151 -16.03 11.55 -20.79
CA LYS A 151 -17.33 11.83 -20.17
C LYS A 151 -17.21 12.59 -18.84
N MET A 152 -16.03 12.61 -18.22
CA MET A 152 -15.77 13.40 -17.01
C MET A 152 -15.73 14.88 -17.35
N LYS A 153 -16.41 15.69 -16.54
CA LYS A 153 -16.39 17.15 -16.70
C LYS A 153 -15.08 17.69 -16.15
N LYS A 154 -14.33 18.42 -16.98
CA LYS A 154 -13.09 19.11 -16.57
C LYS A 154 -13.42 20.35 -15.74
N VAL A 155 -13.74 20.15 -14.47
CA VAL A 155 -14.21 21.21 -13.56
C VAL A 155 -13.10 21.83 -12.73
N LEU A 156 -11.98 21.13 -12.52
CA LEU A 156 -10.95 21.57 -11.58
C LEU A 156 -9.98 22.55 -12.24
N SER A 157 -9.91 23.76 -11.69
CA SER A 157 -8.92 24.78 -12.06
C SER A 157 -7.63 24.60 -11.25
N PHE A 158 -6.56 25.32 -11.63
CA PHE A 158 -5.29 25.32 -10.91
C PHE A 158 -5.44 25.63 -9.41
N ARG A 159 -6.19 26.70 -9.07
CA ARG A 159 -6.38 27.13 -7.68
C ARG A 159 -7.09 26.06 -6.84
N VAL A 160 -8.10 25.44 -7.44
CA VAL A 160 -8.86 24.35 -6.79
C VAL A 160 -7.96 23.16 -6.51
N ILE A 161 -7.22 22.67 -7.51
CA ILE A 161 -6.37 21.48 -7.31
C ILE A 161 -5.21 21.77 -6.37
N LEU A 162 -4.68 23.00 -6.35
CA LEU A 162 -3.67 23.43 -5.38
C LEU A 162 -4.21 23.33 -3.94
N LEU A 163 -5.38 23.89 -3.67
CA LEU A 163 -6.03 23.82 -2.34
C LEU A 163 -6.36 22.38 -1.94
N ILE A 164 -6.89 21.56 -2.87
CA ILE A 164 -7.14 20.14 -2.62
C ILE A 164 -5.84 19.39 -2.30
N THR A 165 -4.75 19.71 -3.00
CA THR A 165 -3.43 19.12 -2.76
C THR A 165 -2.93 19.49 -1.37
N ILE A 166 -3.03 20.77 -0.99
CA ILE A 166 -2.62 21.25 0.33
C ILE A 166 -3.37 20.48 1.42
N ASN A 167 -4.70 20.46 1.33
CA ASN A 167 -5.55 19.78 2.32
C ASN A 167 -5.36 18.26 2.35
N SER A 168 -5.00 17.64 1.23
CA SER A 168 -4.80 16.18 1.19
C SER A 168 -3.46 15.71 1.75
N ILE A 169 -2.42 16.54 1.61
CA ILE A 169 -1.10 16.27 2.19
C ILE A 169 -1.09 16.67 3.68
N MET A 170 -1.81 17.73 4.06
CA MET A 170 -2.03 18.12 5.47
C MET A 170 -2.98 17.13 6.18
N GLY A 171 -2.51 15.90 6.36
CA GLY A 171 -3.16 14.87 7.17
C GLY A 171 -2.91 15.09 8.66
N THR A 172 -2.85 14.01 9.43
CA THR A 172 -2.56 14.06 10.88
C THR A 172 -1.15 14.55 11.19
N GLY A 173 -0.18 14.34 10.31
CA GLY A 173 1.22 14.53 10.66
C GLY A 173 1.59 15.92 11.16
N ILE A 174 1.08 16.97 10.50
CA ILE A 174 1.35 18.35 10.92
C ILE A 174 0.73 18.70 12.28
N TRP A 175 -0.35 18.01 12.66
CA TRP A 175 -1.08 18.29 13.89
C TRP A 175 -0.59 17.51 15.11
N PHE A 176 0.03 16.36 14.89
CA PHE A 176 0.49 15.46 15.96
C PHE A 176 2.01 15.32 16.02
N LEU A 177 2.70 15.28 14.87
CA LEU A 177 4.10 14.84 14.80
C LEU A 177 5.10 15.95 15.11
N THR A 178 4.65 17.19 15.29
CA THR A 178 5.51 18.28 15.77
C THR A 178 6.07 17.98 17.17
N SER A 179 5.25 17.43 18.09
CA SER A 179 5.74 16.96 19.39
C SER A 179 6.65 15.74 19.26
N ALA A 180 6.36 14.83 18.33
CA ALA A 180 7.25 13.69 18.05
C ALA A 180 8.64 14.15 17.59
N GLY A 181 8.72 15.16 16.71
CA GLY A 181 10.00 15.77 16.32
C GLY A 181 10.78 16.27 17.52
N ALA A 182 10.14 17.06 18.39
CA ALA A 182 10.74 17.58 19.63
C ALA A 182 11.16 16.45 20.60
N LYS A 183 10.35 15.39 20.71
CA LYS A 183 10.64 14.24 21.57
C LYS A 183 11.94 13.53 21.20
N TYR A 184 12.21 13.39 19.90
CA TYR A 184 13.35 12.60 19.43
C TYR A 184 14.61 13.43 19.20
N ALA A 185 14.49 14.69 18.78
CA ALA A 185 15.66 15.53 18.47
C ALA A 185 15.66 16.88 19.18
N GLY A 186 14.71 17.16 20.07
CA GLY A 186 14.61 18.46 20.76
C GLY A 186 14.49 19.61 19.77
N PRO A 187 15.10 20.78 20.08
CA PRO A 187 15.18 21.91 19.17
C PRO A 187 15.86 21.58 17.83
N ALA A 188 16.84 20.66 17.82
CA ALA A 188 17.51 20.20 16.61
C ALA A 188 16.58 19.49 15.61
N SER A 189 15.36 19.12 16.00
CA SER A 189 14.32 18.60 15.09
C SER A 189 13.95 19.58 13.96
N LEU A 190 14.24 20.88 14.09
CA LEU A 190 14.10 21.84 12.99
C LEU A 190 14.97 21.47 11.78
N VAL A 191 16.15 20.90 12.01
CA VAL A 191 16.99 20.38 10.92
C VAL A 191 16.28 19.21 10.24
N SER A 192 15.64 18.32 11.01
CA SER A 192 14.83 17.22 10.47
C SER A 192 13.68 17.74 9.60
N TRP A 193 12.94 18.75 10.06
CA TRP A 193 11.87 19.40 9.31
C TRP A 193 12.36 20.01 8.00
N GLY A 194 13.49 20.72 8.03
CA GLY A 194 14.10 21.31 6.84
C GLY A 194 14.55 20.26 5.83
N VAL A 195 15.27 19.22 6.28
CA VAL A 195 15.76 18.14 5.40
C VAL A 195 14.60 17.36 4.79
N LEU A 196 13.60 16.97 5.60
CA LEU A 196 12.42 16.27 5.12
C LEU A 196 11.64 17.10 4.10
N SER A 197 11.52 18.41 4.33
CA SER A 197 10.84 19.33 3.41
C SER A 197 11.47 19.35 2.03
N LEU A 198 12.81 19.40 1.96
CA LEU A 198 13.54 19.35 0.68
C LEU A 198 13.32 18.02 -0.05
N ILE A 199 13.34 16.91 0.70
CA ILE A 199 13.08 15.56 0.16
C ILE A 199 11.63 15.48 -0.37
N ALA A 200 10.65 15.97 0.39
CA ALA A 200 9.25 15.98 0.02
C ALA A 200 8.99 16.80 -1.26
N ILE A 201 9.59 17.99 -1.38
CA ILE A 201 9.52 18.81 -2.60
C ILE A 201 10.09 18.03 -3.78
N TYR A 202 11.22 17.35 -3.62
CA TYR A 202 11.81 16.55 -4.69
C TYR A 202 10.92 15.37 -5.12
N ILE A 203 10.27 14.70 -4.17
CA ILE A 203 9.27 13.64 -4.45
C ILE A 203 8.09 14.24 -5.24
N ALA A 204 7.56 15.38 -4.81
CA ALA A 204 6.49 16.08 -5.52
C ALA A 204 6.88 16.45 -6.96
N MET A 205 8.13 16.83 -7.20
CA MET A 205 8.65 17.05 -8.56
C MET A 205 8.68 15.74 -9.37
N CYS A 206 9.07 14.61 -8.78
CA CYS A 206 9.03 13.31 -9.45
C CYS A 206 7.60 12.90 -9.85
N PHE A 207 6.65 13.07 -8.93
CA PHE A 207 5.22 12.92 -9.23
C PHE A 207 4.75 13.89 -10.33
N GLY A 208 5.22 15.14 -10.27
CA GLY A 208 4.98 16.18 -11.28
C GLY A 208 5.41 15.76 -12.68
N GLU A 209 6.59 15.16 -12.86
CA GLU A 209 7.04 14.66 -14.16
C GLU A 209 6.09 13.57 -14.68
N LEU A 210 5.79 12.57 -13.85
CA LEU A 210 4.96 11.43 -14.24
C LEU A 210 3.51 11.82 -14.57
N VAL A 211 2.89 12.68 -13.75
CA VAL A 211 1.52 13.15 -14.02
C VAL A 211 1.47 14.06 -15.24
N SER A 212 2.54 14.82 -15.53
CA SER A 212 2.61 15.63 -16.75
C SER A 212 2.60 14.78 -18.02
N MET A 213 3.28 13.63 -17.98
CA MET A 213 3.39 12.67 -19.07
C MET A 213 2.12 11.80 -19.21
N PHE A 214 1.51 11.43 -18.09
CA PHE A 214 0.37 10.50 -18.04
C PHE A 214 -0.76 11.04 -17.14
N PRO A 215 -1.45 12.12 -17.55
CA PRO A 215 -2.48 12.77 -16.74
C PRO A 215 -3.80 11.98 -16.73
N ARG A 216 -3.87 10.90 -15.95
CA ARG A 216 -5.03 10.01 -15.89
C ARG A 216 -5.51 9.75 -14.47
N ALA A 217 -6.79 9.39 -14.34
CA ALA A 217 -7.44 9.13 -13.06
C ALA A 217 -6.78 8.00 -12.25
N GLY A 218 -6.12 7.03 -12.91
CA GLY A 218 -5.44 5.92 -12.25
C GLY A 218 -4.16 6.30 -11.50
N GLY A 219 -3.63 7.52 -11.69
CA GLY A 219 -2.45 8.02 -10.99
C GLY A 219 -1.27 7.05 -10.94
N VAL A 220 -0.85 6.66 -9.74
CA VAL A 220 0.29 5.76 -9.53
C VAL A 220 0.15 4.40 -10.22
N TYR A 221 -1.07 3.88 -10.34
CA TYR A 221 -1.34 2.67 -11.12
C TYR A 221 -1.03 2.87 -12.60
N GLU A 222 -1.39 4.03 -13.17
CA GLU A 222 -1.08 4.35 -14.56
C GLU A 222 0.43 4.53 -14.76
N PHE A 223 1.14 5.17 -13.83
CA PHE A 223 2.60 5.30 -13.90
C PHE A 223 3.25 3.91 -13.90
N ALA A 224 2.85 3.05 -12.97
CA ALA A 224 3.33 1.69 -12.87
C ALA A 224 3.03 0.86 -14.13
N LYS A 225 1.88 1.08 -14.76
CA LYS A 225 1.49 0.41 -16.01
C LYS A 225 2.40 0.79 -17.17
N GLN A 226 2.75 2.08 -17.26
CA GLN A 226 3.66 2.58 -18.30
C GLN A 226 5.11 2.11 -18.09
N THR A 227 5.49 1.88 -16.82
CA THR A 227 6.84 1.47 -16.43
C THR A 227 7.01 -0.05 -16.42
N TYR A 228 6.27 -0.77 -15.58
CA TYR A 228 6.51 -2.15 -15.16
C TYR A 228 5.62 -3.19 -15.86
N GLY A 229 4.52 -2.76 -16.50
CA GLY A 229 3.57 -3.64 -17.15
C GLY A 229 2.45 -4.13 -16.23
N ARG A 230 1.62 -5.04 -16.74
CA ARG A 230 0.27 -5.35 -16.21
C ARG A 230 0.25 -5.89 -14.77
N PHE A 231 1.08 -6.87 -14.45
CA PHE A 231 1.12 -7.48 -13.11
C PHE A 231 1.57 -6.46 -12.05
N TRP A 232 2.71 -5.82 -12.27
CA TRP A 232 3.26 -4.84 -11.33
C TRP A 232 2.39 -3.58 -11.22
N SER A 233 1.71 -3.17 -12.28
CA SER A 233 0.71 -2.10 -12.17
C SER A 233 -0.43 -2.51 -11.27
N PHE A 234 -0.97 -3.73 -11.39
CA PHE A 234 -1.99 -4.20 -10.46
C PHE A 234 -1.46 -4.24 -9.03
N ALA A 235 -0.26 -4.79 -8.79
CA ALA A 235 0.31 -4.87 -7.45
C ALA A 235 0.42 -3.48 -6.80
N ILE A 236 0.94 -2.49 -7.53
CA ILE A 236 1.04 -1.11 -7.04
C ILE A 236 -0.34 -0.49 -6.82
N GLY A 237 -1.27 -0.65 -7.78
CA GLY A 237 -2.64 -0.15 -7.64
C GLY A 237 -3.41 -0.80 -6.47
N TRP A 238 -3.19 -2.09 -6.24
CA TRP A 238 -3.72 -2.85 -5.10
C TRP A 238 -3.17 -2.30 -3.78
N THR A 239 -1.85 -2.18 -3.67
CA THR A 239 -1.19 -1.61 -2.49
C THR A 239 -1.67 -0.18 -2.22
N THR A 240 -1.77 0.67 -3.25
CA THR A 240 -2.27 2.04 -3.09
C THR A 240 -3.74 2.08 -2.69
N SER A 241 -4.58 1.15 -3.18
CA SER A 241 -5.98 1.07 -2.77
C SER A 241 -6.11 0.74 -1.28
N ILE A 242 -5.32 -0.22 -0.79
CA ILE A 242 -5.24 -0.56 0.64
C ILE A 242 -4.71 0.63 1.43
N ALA A 243 -3.60 1.23 1.01
CA ALA A 243 -3.00 2.39 1.68
C ALA A 243 -4.01 3.55 1.79
N GLY A 244 -4.76 3.83 0.72
CA GLY A 244 -5.83 4.83 0.74
C GLY A 244 -6.94 4.51 1.74
N SER A 245 -7.39 3.25 1.81
CA SER A 245 -8.39 2.83 2.80
C SER A 245 -7.87 2.92 4.24
N VAL A 246 -6.62 2.51 4.50
CA VAL A 246 -5.96 2.64 5.80
C VAL A 246 -5.80 4.11 6.18
N THR A 247 -5.41 4.97 5.24
CA THR A 247 -5.28 6.43 5.45
C THR A 247 -6.60 7.04 5.91
N ILE A 248 -7.72 6.70 5.27
CA ILE A 248 -9.04 7.25 5.65
C ILE A 248 -9.42 6.82 7.06
N ALA A 249 -9.25 5.55 7.40
CA ALA A 249 -9.53 5.05 8.74
C ALA A 249 -8.62 5.72 9.79
N MET A 250 -7.33 5.85 9.48
CA MET A 250 -6.33 6.50 10.33
C MET A 250 -6.69 7.97 10.59
N LEU A 251 -7.00 8.76 9.55
CA LEU A 251 -7.33 10.17 9.68
C LEU A 251 -8.62 10.36 10.49
N LEU A 252 -9.64 9.52 10.31
CA LEU A 252 -10.88 9.59 11.11
C LEU A 252 -10.62 9.31 12.59
N LEU A 253 -9.90 8.24 12.91
CA LEU A 253 -9.57 7.91 14.29
C LEU A 253 -8.66 8.97 14.91
N GLY A 254 -7.69 9.49 14.15
CA GLY A 254 -6.83 10.60 14.58
C GLY A 254 -7.65 11.86 14.89
N ALA A 255 -8.56 12.26 14.00
CA ALA A 255 -9.45 13.40 14.24
C ALA A 255 -10.25 13.22 15.55
N LEU A 256 -10.88 12.06 15.72
CA LEU A 256 -11.69 11.76 16.90
C LEU A 256 -10.87 11.70 18.19
N GLN A 257 -9.66 11.14 18.14
CA GLN A 257 -8.72 11.14 19.26
C GLN A 257 -8.26 12.56 19.62
N TYR A 258 -8.14 13.46 18.63
CA TYR A 258 -7.83 14.87 18.88
C TYR A 258 -8.98 15.59 19.59
N LEU A 259 -10.22 15.32 19.14
CA LEU A 259 -11.43 15.95 19.68
C LEU A 259 -11.75 15.43 21.09
N ILE A 260 -11.63 14.12 21.29
CA ILE A 260 -11.92 13.43 22.55
C ILE A 260 -10.69 12.56 22.85
N PRO A 261 -9.75 12.98 23.73
CA PRO A 261 -8.48 12.29 23.95
C PRO A 261 -8.64 11.04 24.84
N ILE A 262 -9.44 10.06 24.39
CA ILE A 262 -9.66 8.79 25.08
C ILE A 262 -9.01 7.68 24.25
N GLN A 263 -8.09 6.93 24.84
CA GLN A 263 -7.49 5.79 24.15
C GLN A 263 -8.52 4.65 24.03
N TYR A 264 -8.61 4.03 22.85
CA TYR A 264 -9.44 2.84 22.60
C TYR A 264 -10.94 3.01 22.93
N SER A 265 -11.60 4.00 22.34
CA SER A 265 -13.04 4.18 22.53
C SER A 265 -13.88 3.56 21.41
N PHE A 266 -14.74 2.61 21.77
CA PHE A 266 -15.78 2.07 20.85
C PHE A 266 -16.76 3.16 20.39
N THR A 267 -16.85 4.30 21.09
CA THR A 267 -17.68 5.44 20.71
C THR A 267 -17.24 6.11 19.40
N TYR A 268 -15.99 5.91 18.98
CA TYR A 268 -15.47 6.45 17.72
C TYR A 268 -16.07 5.78 16.50
N ILE A 269 -16.42 4.49 16.60
CA ILE A 269 -16.90 3.69 15.47
C ILE A 269 -18.17 4.29 14.83
N PRO A 270 -19.28 4.55 15.57
CA PRO A 270 -20.49 5.09 14.97
C PRO A 270 -20.30 6.50 14.38
N ILE A 271 -19.48 7.34 15.01
CA ILE A 271 -19.18 8.69 14.52
C ILE A 271 -18.37 8.62 13.22
N ALA A 272 -17.32 7.80 13.19
CA ALA A 272 -16.49 7.60 12.00
C ALA A 272 -17.29 7.03 10.83
N ILE A 273 -18.12 6.01 11.05
CA ILE A 273 -19.00 5.45 10.01
C ILE A 273 -19.98 6.50 9.48
N SER A 274 -20.57 7.32 10.37
CA SER A 274 -21.45 8.41 9.97
C SER A 274 -20.75 9.42 9.06
N LEU A 275 -19.53 9.84 9.42
CA LEU A 275 -18.71 10.74 8.60
C LEU A 275 -18.34 10.11 7.25
N ILE A 276 -18.00 8.82 7.22
CA ILE A 276 -17.73 8.09 5.96
C ILE A 276 -18.95 8.15 5.05
N ILE A 277 -20.14 7.88 5.57
CA ILE A 277 -21.39 7.88 4.79
C ILE A 277 -21.70 9.30 4.28
N ILE A 278 -21.58 10.32 5.12
CA ILE A 278 -21.82 11.73 4.75
C ILE A 278 -20.88 12.17 3.63
N PHE A 279 -19.57 11.98 3.78
CA PHE A 279 -18.60 12.37 2.76
C PHE A 279 -18.72 11.54 1.49
N SER A 280 -19.06 10.26 1.61
CA SER A 280 -19.32 9.38 0.45
C SER A 280 -20.57 9.79 -0.31
N TYR A 281 -21.61 10.29 0.39
CA TYR A 281 -22.79 10.86 -0.24
C TYR A 281 -22.44 12.12 -1.04
N VAL A 282 -21.61 13.02 -0.48
CA VAL A 282 -21.12 14.19 -1.21
C VAL A 282 -20.29 13.78 -2.44
N ALA A 283 -19.43 12.76 -2.30
CA ALA A 283 -18.68 12.19 -3.42
C ALA A 283 -19.58 11.59 -4.50
N PHE A 284 -20.68 10.95 -4.09
CA PHE A 284 -21.69 10.37 -4.98
C PHE A 284 -22.44 11.45 -5.77
N ARG A 285 -22.75 12.60 -5.16
CA ARG A 285 -23.39 13.76 -5.82
C ARG A 285 -22.52 14.43 -6.90
N GLY A 286 -21.24 14.09 -6.95
CA GLY A 286 -20.34 14.44 -8.06
C GLY A 286 -19.27 15.46 -7.70
N MET A 287 -18.30 15.63 -8.62
CA MET A 287 -17.07 16.35 -8.34
C MET A 287 -17.27 17.86 -8.09
N GLN A 288 -18.31 18.48 -8.64
CA GLN A 288 -18.60 19.91 -8.39
C GLN A 288 -18.96 20.15 -6.92
N THR A 289 -19.90 19.38 -6.36
CA THR A 289 -20.27 19.49 -4.94
C THR A 289 -19.10 19.14 -4.03
N SER A 290 -18.35 18.08 -4.37
CA SER A 290 -17.15 17.70 -3.63
C SER A 290 -16.10 18.82 -3.63
N THR A 291 -15.93 19.54 -4.73
CA THR A 291 -14.97 20.64 -4.86
C THR A 291 -15.25 21.75 -3.86
N TYR A 292 -16.51 22.19 -3.71
CA TYR A 292 -16.87 23.23 -2.73
C TYR A 292 -16.51 22.81 -1.31
N MET A 293 -16.89 21.60 -0.90
CA MET A 293 -16.56 21.05 0.41
C MET A 293 -15.05 21.00 0.66
N LEU A 294 -14.28 20.46 -0.30
CA LEU A 294 -12.83 20.31 -0.15
C LEU A 294 -12.09 21.65 -0.13
N VAL A 295 -12.54 22.64 -0.92
CA VAL A 295 -11.98 23.99 -0.89
C VAL A 295 -12.27 24.67 0.44
N THR A 296 -13.48 24.53 0.98
CA THR A 296 -13.83 25.07 2.29
C THR A 296 -12.94 24.48 3.39
N PHE A 297 -12.77 23.15 3.42
CA PHE A 297 -11.87 22.52 4.39
C PHE A 297 -10.43 23.00 4.22
N ALA A 298 -9.91 23.08 3.00
CA ALA A 298 -8.57 23.58 2.74
C ALA A 298 -8.35 25.01 3.28
N LEU A 299 -9.34 25.89 3.11
CA LEU A 299 -9.28 27.26 3.63
C LEU A 299 -9.33 27.28 5.16
N ILE A 300 -10.18 26.46 5.79
CA ILE A 300 -10.23 26.34 7.26
C ILE A 300 -8.88 25.86 7.80
N THR A 301 -8.30 24.84 7.17
CA THR A 301 -7.00 24.27 7.53
C THR A 301 -5.87 25.28 7.40
N LEU A 302 -5.82 26.03 6.29
CA LEU A 302 -4.84 27.10 6.09
C LEU A 302 -5.00 28.23 7.12
N THR A 303 -6.24 28.63 7.41
CA THR A 303 -6.51 29.65 8.44
C THR A 303 -6.10 29.16 9.82
N ALA A 304 -6.42 27.92 10.18
CA ALA A 304 -6.08 27.33 11.48
C ALA A 304 -4.56 27.30 11.69
N ILE A 305 -3.78 26.84 10.71
CA ILE A 305 -2.33 26.78 10.86
C ILE A 305 -1.69 28.18 10.94
N ILE A 306 -2.15 29.13 10.11
CA ILE A 306 -1.65 30.51 10.13
C ILE A 306 -2.00 31.17 11.48
N ALA A 307 -3.19 30.90 12.02
CA ALA A 307 -3.63 31.42 13.31
C ALA A 307 -2.84 30.87 14.51
N ILE A 308 -2.13 29.74 14.38
CA ILE A 308 -1.16 29.27 15.38
C ILE A 308 0.22 29.90 15.14
N ILE A 309 0.68 29.92 13.89
CA ILE A 309 2.03 30.37 13.56
C ILE A 309 2.24 31.85 13.90
N ILE A 310 1.28 32.73 13.56
CA ILE A 310 1.47 34.19 13.74
C ILE A 310 1.67 34.56 15.22
N PRO A 311 0.79 34.19 16.17
CA PRO A 311 1.03 34.44 17.59
C PRO A 311 2.29 33.75 18.11
N GLY A 312 2.65 32.59 17.55
CA GLY A 312 3.87 31.88 17.92
C GLY A 312 5.17 32.62 17.60
N PHE A 313 5.17 33.55 16.64
CA PHE A 313 6.29 34.48 16.45
C PHE A 313 6.32 35.58 17.50
N ILE A 314 5.16 36.03 17.97
CA ILE A 314 5.04 37.10 18.98
C ILE A 314 5.45 36.58 20.35
N ASN A 315 5.05 35.36 20.69
CA ASN A 315 5.32 34.71 21.99
C ASN A 315 6.64 33.91 21.98
N LEU A 316 7.48 34.08 20.97
CA LEU A 316 8.70 33.29 20.80
C LEU A 316 9.73 33.64 21.88
N GLN A 317 10.19 32.63 22.62
CA GLN A 317 11.25 32.76 23.61
C GLN A 317 12.53 32.08 23.08
N PRO A 318 13.55 32.85 22.64
CA PRO A 318 14.75 32.28 22.04
C PRO A 318 15.51 31.31 22.97
N GLY A 319 15.39 31.49 24.29
CA GLY A 319 15.99 30.60 25.28
C GLY A 319 15.51 29.15 25.20
N ASN A 320 14.33 28.89 24.62
CA ASN A 320 13.81 27.53 24.43
C ASN A 320 14.62 26.71 23.40
N PHE A 321 15.43 27.38 22.56
CA PHE A 321 16.32 26.71 21.60
C PHE A 321 17.71 26.42 22.17
N THR A 322 17.99 26.80 23.42
CA THR A 322 19.29 26.58 24.06
C THR A 322 19.18 25.57 25.21
N PRO A 323 19.96 24.47 25.21
CA PRO A 323 20.88 24.03 24.16
C PRO A 323 20.14 23.49 22.92
N PHE A 324 20.65 23.77 21.72
CA PHE A 324 20.00 23.35 20.47
C PHE A 324 20.16 21.85 20.22
N PHE A 325 21.38 21.35 20.40
CA PHE A 325 21.73 19.94 20.31
C PHE A 325 21.64 19.27 21.68
N VAL A 326 20.42 18.94 22.11
CA VAL A 326 20.18 18.21 23.36
C VAL A 326 20.52 16.72 23.19
N PHE A 327 20.17 16.16 22.04
CA PHE A 327 20.37 14.76 21.70
C PHE A 327 21.56 14.58 20.74
N PRO A 328 22.11 13.36 20.62
CA PRO A 328 23.11 13.05 19.60
C PRO A 328 22.63 13.44 18.20
N THR A 329 23.54 13.88 17.34
CA THR A 329 23.21 14.31 15.97
C THR A 329 22.50 13.23 15.15
N MET A 330 22.75 11.96 15.44
CA MET A 330 22.05 10.82 14.82
C MET A 330 20.53 10.85 15.09
N SER A 331 20.09 11.45 16.20
CA SER A 331 18.67 11.59 16.54
C SER A 331 17.92 12.50 15.58
N ILE A 332 18.60 13.40 14.86
CA ILE A 332 18.00 14.21 13.78
C ILE A 332 17.46 13.29 12.69
N ALA A 333 18.23 12.27 12.29
CA ALA A 333 17.80 11.32 11.27
C ALA A 333 16.63 10.44 11.75
N LEU A 334 16.61 10.10 13.04
CA LEU A 334 15.52 9.37 13.67
C LEU A 334 14.23 10.22 13.74
N ALA A 335 14.34 11.50 14.08
CA ALA A 335 13.20 12.41 14.08
C ALA A 335 12.56 12.50 12.68
N ILE A 336 13.36 12.55 11.60
CA ILE A 336 12.82 12.57 10.22
C ILE A 336 11.88 11.38 9.97
N PHE A 337 12.21 10.18 10.46
CA PHE A 337 11.36 9.01 10.32
C PHE A 337 9.98 9.21 10.97
N PHE A 338 9.94 9.76 12.19
CA PHE A 338 8.68 9.99 12.90
C PHE A 338 7.84 11.11 12.30
N ILE A 339 8.45 12.13 11.70
CA ILE A 339 7.71 13.26 11.10
C ILE A 339 7.39 13.05 9.60
N ALA A 340 7.87 11.97 8.98
CA ALA A 340 7.76 11.70 7.55
C ALA A 340 6.32 11.69 7.02
N GLU A 341 5.36 11.20 7.81
CA GLU A 341 3.96 11.12 7.40
C GLU A 341 3.33 12.48 7.11
N THR A 342 3.89 13.57 7.65
CA THR A 342 3.41 14.95 7.41
C THR A 342 3.34 15.33 5.92
N PHE A 343 4.10 14.64 5.07
CA PHE A 343 4.12 14.91 3.62
C PHE A 343 3.44 13.82 2.78
N PHE A 344 2.83 12.80 3.38
CA PHE A 344 2.12 11.77 2.62
C PHE A 344 0.79 12.32 2.08
N GLY A 345 0.41 11.97 0.84
CA GLY A 345 -0.89 12.38 0.29
C GLY A 345 -0.90 12.82 -1.17
N TRP A 346 0.22 12.82 -1.89
CA TRP A 346 0.26 13.27 -3.29
C TRP A 346 -0.68 12.51 -4.22
N GLU A 347 -0.94 11.22 -3.93
CA GLU A 347 -1.75 10.35 -4.80
C GLU A 347 -3.19 10.81 -4.94
N SER A 348 -3.78 11.34 -3.85
CA SER A 348 -5.18 11.76 -3.84
C SER A 348 -5.43 12.85 -4.89
N ALA A 349 -4.53 13.84 -4.98
CA ALA A 349 -4.60 14.91 -5.97
C ALA A 349 -4.42 14.34 -7.38
N ILE A 350 -3.50 13.39 -7.56
CA ILE A 350 -3.22 12.78 -8.87
C ILE A 350 -4.42 12.02 -9.41
N PHE A 351 -5.24 11.39 -8.56
CA PHE A 351 -6.46 10.72 -9.01
C PHE A 351 -7.49 11.66 -9.66
N LEU A 352 -7.37 12.96 -9.42
CA LEU A 352 -8.21 14.00 -10.03
C LEU A 352 -7.66 14.53 -11.36
N SER A 353 -6.58 13.96 -11.88
CA SER A 353 -5.94 14.43 -13.13
C SER A 353 -6.90 14.46 -14.32
N ALA A 354 -7.81 13.48 -14.44
CA ALA A 354 -8.77 13.42 -15.54
C ALA A 354 -9.86 14.51 -15.46
N GLU A 355 -10.18 14.99 -14.24
CA GLU A 355 -11.19 16.02 -13.98
C GLU A 355 -10.56 17.44 -13.97
N THR A 356 -9.25 17.53 -14.18
CA THR A 356 -8.47 18.78 -14.13
C THR A 356 -8.33 19.43 -15.50
N LYS A 357 -8.42 20.76 -15.55
CA LYS A 357 -8.18 21.58 -16.75
C LYS A 357 -6.68 21.61 -17.06
N ASN A 358 -6.31 21.28 -18.29
CA ASN A 358 -4.92 21.24 -18.77
C ASN A 358 -3.97 20.46 -17.83
N PRO A 359 -4.30 19.19 -17.53
CA PRO A 359 -3.67 18.48 -16.41
C PRO A 359 -2.16 18.30 -16.58
N SER A 360 -1.66 18.15 -17.81
CA SER A 360 -0.23 18.07 -18.09
C SER A 360 0.60 19.27 -17.63
N LYS A 361 -0.01 20.46 -17.52
CA LYS A 361 0.65 21.70 -17.05
C LYS A 361 0.20 22.10 -15.65
N THR A 362 -1.06 21.85 -15.31
CA THR A 362 -1.68 22.26 -14.05
C THR A 362 -1.28 21.34 -12.89
N MET A 363 -1.32 20.02 -13.08
CA MET A 363 -1.04 19.04 -12.03
C MET A 363 0.39 19.16 -11.46
N PRO A 364 1.45 19.28 -12.28
CA PRO A 364 2.81 19.38 -11.75
C PRO A 364 2.99 20.63 -10.88
N LYS A 365 2.45 21.77 -11.33
CA LYS A 365 2.50 23.03 -10.58
C LYS A 365 1.75 22.91 -9.25
N ALA A 366 0.58 22.31 -9.25
CA ALA A 366 -0.22 22.14 -8.04
C ALA A 366 0.46 21.25 -7.00
N LEU A 367 1.05 20.13 -7.43
CA LEU A 367 1.80 19.23 -6.54
C LEU A 367 3.01 19.92 -5.94
N ILE A 368 3.83 20.59 -6.76
CA ILE A 368 5.07 21.23 -6.32
C ILE A 368 4.76 22.42 -5.40
N TYR A 369 3.92 23.36 -5.84
CA TYR A 369 3.60 24.53 -5.03
C TYR A 369 2.84 24.17 -3.76
N GLY A 370 1.91 23.19 -3.82
CA GLY A 370 1.23 22.70 -2.62
C GLY A 370 2.21 22.11 -1.60
N THR A 371 3.19 21.33 -2.07
CA THR A 371 4.23 20.74 -1.20
C THR A 371 5.16 21.80 -0.63
N ILE A 372 5.55 22.82 -1.42
CA ILE A 372 6.35 23.95 -0.94
C ILE A 372 5.60 24.73 0.15
N THR A 373 4.30 25.01 -0.06
CA THR A 373 3.48 25.68 0.95
C THR A 373 3.46 24.90 2.26
N ILE A 374 3.24 23.59 2.20
CA ILE A 374 3.23 22.74 3.41
C ILE A 374 4.61 22.68 4.05
N ALA A 375 5.67 22.52 3.27
CA ALA A 375 7.04 22.52 3.77
C ALA A 375 7.36 23.76 4.62
N ILE A 376 7.01 24.95 4.10
CA ILE A 376 7.17 26.21 4.81
C ILE A 376 6.32 26.21 6.08
N LEU A 377 5.03 25.90 5.97
CA LEU A 377 4.11 25.95 7.11
C LEU A 377 4.50 24.95 8.21
N SER A 378 4.88 23.72 7.87
CA SER A 378 5.33 22.70 8.83
C SER A 378 6.61 23.11 9.56
N PHE A 379 7.59 23.66 8.83
CA PHE A 379 8.82 24.16 9.44
C PHE A 379 8.53 25.33 10.39
N LEU A 380 7.76 26.31 9.93
CA LEU A 380 7.39 27.48 10.74
C LEU A 380 6.60 27.07 11.98
N LEU A 381 5.65 26.14 11.83
CA LEU A 381 4.87 25.63 12.95
C LEU A 381 5.76 24.95 13.99
N ALA A 382 6.68 24.07 13.58
CA ALA A 382 7.61 23.43 14.50
C ALA A 382 8.53 24.44 15.20
N PHE A 383 8.98 25.46 14.46
CA PHE A 383 9.81 26.54 14.99
C PHE A 383 9.06 27.35 16.05
N THR A 384 7.89 27.89 15.71
CA THR A 384 7.12 28.72 16.65
C THR A 384 6.58 27.91 17.81
N ALA A 385 6.24 26.63 17.61
CA ALA A 385 5.77 25.75 18.67
C ALA A 385 6.82 25.55 19.76
N MET A 386 8.04 25.14 19.39
CA MET A 386 9.15 24.98 20.35
C MET A 386 9.69 26.31 20.86
N GLY A 387 9.48 27.41 20.13
CA GLY A 387 9.77 28.75 20.63
C GLY A 387 8.79 29.21 21.71
N THR A 388 7.55 28.74 21.68
CA THR A 388 6.48 29.13 22.63
C THR A 388 6.48 28.24 23.87
N ILE A 389 6.48 26.92 23.67
CA ILE A 389 6.44 25.93 24.74
C ILE A 389 7.82 25.27 24.81
N PRO A 390 8.45 25.14 26.00
CA PRO A 390 9.71 24.44 26.16
C PRO A 390 9.65 23.05 25.53
N TRP A 391 10.67 22.68 24.74
CA TRP A 391 10.65 21.45 23.92
C TRP A 391 10.41 20.18 24.75
N ALA A 392 10.86 20.15 26.01
CA ALA A 392 10.71 19.00 26.90
C ALA A 392 9.24 18.77 27.33
N GLU A 393 8.50 19.85 27.56
CA GLU A 393 7.06 19.79 27.83
C GLU A 393 6.30 19.48 26.53
N PHE A 394 6.66 20.16 25.44
CA PHE A 394 6.04 19.97 24.13
C PHE A 394 6.19 18.52 23.62
N ALA A 395 7.32 17.88 23.88
CA ALA A 395 7.60 16.48 23.53
C ALA A 395 6.64 15.47 24.17
N GLY A 396 6.05 15.80 25.32
CA GLY A 396 5.08 14.96 26.01
C GLY A 396 3.65 15.15 25.53
N SER A 397 3.38 16.16 24.70
CA SER A 397 2.01 16.50 24.31
C SER A 397 1.40 15.50 23.32
N VAL A 398 0.22 15.02 23.69
CA VAL A 398 -0.66 14.20 22.84
C VAL A 398 -1.53 15.02 21.89
N ALA A 399 -1.66 16.33 22.14
CA ALA A 399 -2.44 17.26 21.33
C ALA A 399 -1.69 18.61 21.23
N PRO A 400 -0.49 18.63 20.60
CA PRO A 400 0.46 19.73 20.73
C PRO A 400 -0.08 21.08 20.31
N LEU A 401 -0.94 21.10 19.30
CA LEU A 401 -1.47 22.35 18.78
C LEU A 401 -2.70 22.87 19.55
N ARG A 402 -3.36 21.99 20.31
CA ARG A 402 -4.35 22.40 21.31
C ARG A 402 -3.63 23.12 22.44
N ASP A 403 -2.51 22.56 22.88
CA ASP A 403 -1.71 23.12 23.96
C ASP A 403 -1.05 24.45 23.52
N LEU A 404 -0.64 24.59 22.26
CA LEU A 404 -0.27 25.90 21.70
C LEU A 404 -1.44 26.88 21.64
N GLY A 405 -2.63 26.41 21.25
CA GLY A 405 -3.84 27.25 21.30
C GLY A 405 -4.10 27.80 22.69
N GLU A 406 -3.89 26.98 23.72
CA GLU A 406 -3.97 27.37 25.13
C GLU A 406 -2.87 28.36 25.52
N ALA A 407 -1.62 28.12 25.09
CA ALA A 407 -0.50 29.02 25.35
C ALA A 407 -0.66 30.40 24.67
N HIS A 408 -1.31 30.46 23.50
CA HIS A 408 -1.50 31.71 22.76
C HIS A 408 -2.76 32.49 23.20
N PHE A 409 -3.86 31.79 23.49
CA PHE A 409 -5.18 32.43 23.66
C PHE A 409 -5.93 31.94 24.92
N GLY A 410 -5.25 31.27 25.84
CA GLY A 410 -5.86 30.71 27.04
C GLY A 410 -6.87 29.60 26.77
N ILE A 411 -7.75 29.35 27.73
CA ILE A 411 -8.68 28.21 27.69
C ILE A 411 -9.65 28.26 26.50
N THR A 412 -9.97 29.45 26.01
CA THR A 412 -10.79 29.65 24.81
C THR A 412 -10.04 29.19 23.56
N GLY A 413 -8.75 29.49 23.46
CA GLY A 413 -7.87 28.99 22.41
C GLY A 413 -7.82 27.48 22.34
N ARG A 414 -7.69 26.83 23.50
CA ARG A 414 -7.72 25.37 23.64
C ARG A 414 -8.94 24.76 22.94
N ALA A 415 -10.14 25.27 23.22
CA ALA A 415 -11.39 24.77 22.65
C ALA A 415 -11.48 25.03 21.14
N ILE A 416 -11.15 26.25 20.70
CA ILE A 416 -11.20 26.64 19.28
C ILE A 416 -10.25 25.78 18.45
N PHE A 417 -8.99 25.64 18.87
CA PHE A 417 -8.00 24.87 18.10
C PHE A 417 -8.27 23.36 18.14
N THR A 418 -8.84 22.83 19.23
CA THR A 418 -9.33 21.44 19.23
C THR A 418 -10.34 21.22 18.11
N LEU A 419 -11.33 22.11 17.96
CA LEU A 419 -12.35 22.01 16.92
C LEU A 419 -11.79 22.26 15.52
N LEU A 420 -10.95 23.29 15.34
CA LEU A 420 -10.37 23.62 14.02
C LEU A 420 -9.48 22.49 13.49
N ILE A 421 -8.74 21.83 14.37
CA ILE A 421 -7.88 20.71 14.00
C ILE A 421 -8.71 19.48 13.67
N PHE A 422 -9.74 19.18 14.48
CA PHE A 422 -10.72 18.15 14.15
C PHE A 422 -11.32 18.36 12.75
N VAL A 423 -11.81 19.58 12.47
CA VAL A 423 -12.39 19.97 11.18
C VAL A 423 -11.37 19.86 10.04
N SER A 424 -10.10 20.18 10.29
CA SER A 424 -9.02 20.06 9.30
C SER A 424 -8.72 18.60 8.95
N VAL A 425 -8.60 17.72 9.95
CA VAL A 425 -8.28 16.29 9.72
C VAL A 425 -9.45 15.54 9.05
N ILE A 426 -10.71 15.84 9.41
CA ILE A 426 -11.86 15.30 8.67
C ILE A 426 -11.93 15.88 7.25
N GLY A 427 -11.44 17.10 7.03
CA GLY A 427 -11.28 17.68 5.71
C GLY A 427 -10.31 16.91 4.82
N ALA A 428 -9.15 16.50 5.37
CA ALA A 428 -8.21 15.62 4.69
C ALA A 428 -8.83 14.23 4.39
N THR A 429 -9.57 13.69 5.36
CA THR A 429 -10.35 12.44 5.20
C THR A 429 -11.32 12.54 4.02
N ALA A 430 -12.11 13.62 3.96
CA ALA A 430 -13.07 13.86 2.90
C ALA A 430 -12.37 13.92 1.52
N GLY A 431 -11.16 14.48 1.46
CA GLY A 431 -10.31 14.46 0.26
C GLY A 431 -10.03 13.05 -0.23
N TRP A 432 -9.60 12.17 0.65
CA TRP A 432 -9.35 10.76 0.30
C TRP A 432 -10.62 9.98 -0.06
N ILE A 433 -11.74 10.22 0.63
CA ILE A 433 -13.04 9.61 0.30
C ILE A 433 -13.50 10.01 -1.11
N VAL A 434 -13.34 11.29 -1.46
CA VAL A 434 -13.68 11.78 -2.80
C VAL A 434 -12.72 11.19 -3.85
N THR A 435 -11.42 11.12 -3.60
CA THR A 435 -10.42 10.85 -4.65
C THR A 435 -10.11 9.36 -4.85
N ALA A 436 -10.00 8.56 -3.79
CA ALA A 436 -9.59 7.15 -3.88
C ALA A 436 -10.47 6.24 -4.79
N PRO A 437 -11.80 6.42 -4.95
CA PRO A 437 -12.60 5.58 -5.83
C PRO A 437 -12.13 5.58 -7.29
N ARG A 438 -11.48 6.66 -7.73
CA ARG A 438 -10.99 6.82 -9.12
C ARG A 438 -9.85 5.84 -9.44
N LEU A 439 -9.04 5.46 -8.44
CA LEU A 439 -8.03 4.43 -8.59
C LEU A 439 -8.67 3.08 -8.89
N LEU A 440 -9.60 2.64 -8.04
CA LEU A 440 -10.30 1.36 -8.20
C LEU A 440 -11.06 1.27 -9.53
N MET A 441 -11.76 2.36 -9.89
CA MET A 441 -12.41 2.48 -11.19
C MET A 441 -11.41 2.29 -12.35
N SER A 442 -10.24 2.93 -12.29
CA SER A 442 -9.20 2.81 -13.33
C SER A 442 -8.62 1.40 -13.45
N ILE A 443 -8.44 0.68 -12.33
CA ILE A 443 -7.98 -0.72 -12.30
C ILE A 443 -9.07 -1.63 -12.90
N ALA A 444 -10.33 -1.43 -12.52
CA ALA A 444 -11.48 -2.20 -13.01
C ALA A 444 -11.69 -2.09 -14.52
N GLU A 445 -11.46 -0.90 -15.09
CA GLU A 445 -11.56 -0.69 -16.54
C GLU A 445 -10.53 -1.47 -17.35
N ASP A 446 -9.35 -1.71 -16.78
CA ASP A 446 -8.32 -2.52 -17.40
C ASP A 446 -8.56 -4.02 -17.17
N LYS A 447 -9.74 -4.40 -16.65
CA LYS A 447 -10.13 -5.76 -16.30
C LYS A 447 -9.14 -6.42 -15.33
N LEU A 448 -8.62 -5.61 -14.43
CA LEU A 448 -7.78 -6.03 -13.31
C LEU A 448 -8.52 -5.91 -11.98
N PHE A 449 -9.83 -5.67 -12.07
CA PHE A 449 -10.80 -5.78 -11.00
C PHE A 449 -12.17 -6.06 -11.61
N PHE A 450 -13.19 -6.29 -10.79
CA PHE A 450 -14.56 -6.50 -11.27
C PHE A 450 -15.02 -5.30 -12.10
N THR A 451 -15.41 -5.52 -13.37
CA THR A 451 -15.74 -4.46 -14.33
C THR A 451 -16.91 -3.57 -13.89
N GLN A 452 -17.73 -4.02 -12.95
CA GLN A 452 -18.80 -3.23 -12.33
C GLN A 452 -18.27 -1.97 -11.63
N PHE A 453 -17.04 -2.02 -11.11
CA PHE A 453 -16.40 -0.89 -10.42
C PHE A 453 -15.99 0.26 -11.37
N ALA A 454 -15.93 -0.03 -12.67
CA ALA A 454 -15.72 0.96 -13.71
C ALA A 454 -17.00 1.78 -14.03
N LYS A 455 -18.16 1.41 -13.48
CA LYS A 455 -19.43 2.09 -13.80
C LYS A 455 -19.48 3.49 -13.19
N ILE A 456 -19.78 4.48 -14.04
CA ILE A 456 -20.05 5.86 -13.64
C ILE A 456 -21.55 6.13 -13.56
N HIS A 457 -21.97 6.98 -12.62
CA HIS A 457 -23.36 7.33 -12.44
C HIS A 457 -23.88 8.16 -13.64
N PRO A 458 -25.06 7.87 -14.22
CA PRO A 458 -25.56 8.55 -15.42
C PRO A 458 -25.70 10.07 -15.25
N LYS A 459 -26.29 10.53 -14.13
CA LYS A 459 -26.50 11.95 -13.79
C LYS A 459 -25.26 12.64 -13.22
N TYR A 460 -24.75 12.17 -12.07
CA TYR A 460 -23.67 12.81 -11.33
C TYR A 460 -22.25 12.53 -11.86
N LYS A 461 -22.09 11.58 -12.79
CA LYS A 461 -20.79 11.15 -13.36
C LYS A 461 -19.76 10.67 -12.33
N SER A 462 -20.20 10.29 -11.13
CA SER A 462 -19.36 9.76 -10.05
C SER A 462 -19.19 8.22 -10.15
N PRO A 463 -18.06 7.66 -9.67
CA PRO A 463 -17.81 6.21 -9.65
C PRO A 463 -18.55 5.53 -8.48
N HIS A 464 -19.88 5.56 -8.51
CA HIS A 464 -20.76 5.12 -7.42
C HIS A 464 -20.50 3.71 -6.88
N VAL A 465 -20.18 2.73 -7.73
CA VAL A 465 -19.87 1.35 -7.27
C VAL A 465 -18.58 1.32 -6.47
N SER A 466 -17.55 2.03 -6.93
CA SER A 466 -16.28 2.13 -6.22
C SER A 466 -16.42 2.91 -4.90
N ILE A 467 -17.27 3.94 -4.87
CA ILE A 467 -17.60 4.68 -3.63
C ILE A 467 -18.27 3.75 -2.61
N ALA A 468 -19.27 2.98 -3.01
CA ALA A 468 -19.97 2.07 -2.11
C ALA A 468 -19.03 0.99 -1.53
N PHE A 469 -18.14 0.44 -2.35
CA PHE A 469 -17.14 -0.52 -1.87
C PHE A 469 -16.14 0.11 -0.91
N GLN A 470 -15.72 1.34 -1.17
CA GLN A 470 -14.84 2.06 -0.26
C GLN A 470 -15.50 2.30 1.10
N VAL A 471 -16.80 2.65 1.13
CA VAL A 471 -17.56 2.77 2.39
C VAL A 471 -17.50 1.46 3.17
N LEU A 472 -17.70 0.32 2.51
CA LEU A 472 -17.64 -0.99 3.14
C LEU A 472 -16.25 -1.29 3.71
N ILE A 473 -15.20 -1.16 2.90
CA ILE A 473 -13.83 -1.49 3.31
C ILE A 473 -13.33 -0.56 4.42
N VAL A 474 -13.57 0.75 4.31
CA VAL A 474 -13.15 1.70 5.33
C VAL A 474 -13.93 1.48 6.63
N SER A 475 -15.23 1.19 6.57
CA SER A 475 -16.02 0.85 7.76
C SER A 475 -15.48 -0.39 8.46
N ILE A 476 -15.12 -1.44 7.71
CA ILE A 476 -14.48 -2.65 8.27
C ILE A 476 -13.14 -2.28 8.93
N LEU A 477 -12.31 -1.47 8.28
CA LEU A 477 -11.02 -1.05 8.85
C LEU A 477 -11.18 -0.20 10.11
N VAL A 478 -12.22 0.63 10.20
CA VAL A 478 -12.53 1.39 11.43
C VAL A 478 -12.96 0.45 12.56
N ILE A 479 -13.75 -0.59 12.26
CA ILE A 479 -14.19 -1.59 13.25
C ILE A 479 -13.03 -2.48 13.70
N VAL A 480 -12.19 -2.95 12.77
CA VAL A 480 -11.05 -3.83 13.07
C VAL A 480 -9.92 -3.03 13.74
N GLY A 481 -9.71 -1.80 13.31
CA GLY A 481 -8.71 -0.88 13.85
C GLY A 481 -9.16 -0.13 15.10
N ALA A 482 -10.32 -0.50 15.69
CA ALA A 482 -11.09 0.24 16.70
C ALA A 482 -10.34 0.55 18.01
N GLY A 483 -9.33 1.42 17.91
CA GLY A 483 -8.82 2.14 19.06
C GLY A 483 -7.41 2.71 18.96
N SER A 484 -6.68 2.52 17.86
CA SER A 484 -5.36 3.15 17.74
C SER A 484 -5.08 3.71 16.35
N TYR A 485 -5.07 5.04 16.29
CA TYR A 485 -4.46 5.82 15.20
C TYR A 485 -3.03 5.34 14.90
N GLU A 486 -2.24 5.12 15.94
CA GLU A 486 -0.83 4.73 15.83
C GLU A 486 -0.65 3.37 15.13
N THR A 487 -1.50 2.39 15.43
CA THR A 487 -1.46 1.09 14.75
C THR A 487 -1.72 1.23 13.25
N LEU A 488 -2.74 2.02 12.85
CA LEU A 488 -3.04 2.25 11.44
C LEU A 488 -1.93 3.04 10.74
N LEU A 489 -1.34 4.03 11.41
CA LEU A 489 -0.18 4.76 10.95
C LEU A 489 1.01 3.82 10.67
N HIS A 490 1.31 2.92 11.62
CA HIS A 490 2.39 1.96 11.45
C HIS A 490 2.14 0.92 10.36
N ILE A 491 0.87 0.55 10.09
CA ILE A 491 0.52 -0.28 8.93
C ILE A 491 0.66 0.50 7.62
N LEU A 492 0.31 1.79 7.63
CA LEU A 492 0.34 2.68 6.46
C LEU A 492 1.77 2.93 5.96
N ILE A 493 2.71 3.20 6.85
CA ILE A 493 4.09 3.59 6.50
C ILE A 493 4.72 2.60 5.50
N PRO A 494 4.80 1.29 5.76
CA PRO A 494 5.38 0.34 4.80
C PRO A 494 4.66 0.28 3.45
N LEU A 495 3.33 0.43 3.44
CA LEU A 495 2.53 0.41 2.20
C LEU A 495 2.89 1.61 1.31
N VAL A 496 2.94 2.80 1.90
CA VAL A 496 3.25 4.05 1.20
C VAL A 496 4.71 4.07 0.73
N LEU A 497 5.65 3.61 1.55
CA LEU A 497 7.07 3.53 1.16
C LEU A 497 7.28 2.64 -0.08
N VAL A 498 6.57 1.52 -0.19
CA VAL A 498 6.60 0.65 -1.39
C VAL A 498 6.04 1.39 -2.61
N VAL A 499 4.90 2.07 -2.45
CA VAL A 499 4.27 2.84 -3.54
C VAL A 499 5.19 3.97 -4.02
N TYR A 500 5.74 4.78 -3.11
CA TYR A 500 6.62 5.90 -3.44
C TYR A 500 7.94 5.45 -4.07
N SER A 501 8.52 4.36 -3.57
CA SER A 501 9.70 3.76 -4.20
C SER A 501 9.42 3.34 -5.64
N ALA A 502 8.25 2.74 -5.91
CA ALA A 502 7.86 2.37 -7.26
C ALA A 502 7.60 3.58 -8.18
N VAL A 503 7.09 4.69 -7.64
CA VAL A 503 6.93 5.95 -8.38
C VAL A 503 8.30 6.57 -8.71
N LEU A 504 9.19 6.69 -7.74
CA LEU A 504 10.54 7.23 -7.93
C LEU A 504 11.32 6.43 -8.97
N LEU A 505 11.28 5.11 -8.87
CA LEU A 505 11.92 4.21 -9.82
C LEU A 505 11.26 4.29 -11.22
N SER A 506 9.98 4.64 -11.31
CA SER A 506 9.31 4.86 -12.60
C SER A 506 9.92 6.02 -13.37
N VAL A 507 10.30 7.11 -12.70
CA VAL A 507 10.98 8.25 -13.35
C VAL A 507 12.28 7.79 -14.02
N VAL A 508 13.10 7.02 -13.29
CA VAL A 508 14.39 6.54 -13.78
C VAL A 508 14.20 5.58 -14.95
N ILE A 509 13.35 4.56 -14.78
CA ILE A 509 13.14 3.54 -15.83
C ILE A 509 12.54 4.16 -17.10
N LEU A 510 11.60 5.10 -16.99
CA LEU A 510 10.97 5.72 -18.14
C LEU A 510 11.94 6.61 -18.94
N ARG A 511 13.02 7.09 -18.34
CA ARG A 511 14.09 7.80 -19.07
C ARG A 511 14.84 6.89 -20.04
N PHE A 512 14.97 5.60 -19.71
CA PHE A 512 15.59 4.61 -20.59
C PHE A 512 14.59 3.91 -21.51
N LYS A 513 13.40 3.59 -21.01
CA LYS A 513 12.37 2.83 -21.74
C LYS A 513 11.61 3.68 -22.76
N LYS A 514 11.44 4.98 -22.49
CA LYS A 514 10.68 5.93 -23.33
C LYS A 514 11.38 7.30 -23.39
N PRO A 515 12.59 7.40 -23.96
CA PRO A 515 13.34 8.65 -24.02
C PRO A 515 12.60 9.73 -24.83
N GLU A 516 12.03 9.37 -25.99
CA GLU A 516 11.37 10.30 -26.91
C GLU A 516 9.98 10.81 -26.46
N GLN A 517 9.44 10.29 -25.36
CA GLN A 517 8.10 10.71 -24.94
C GLN A 517 8.13 12.16 -24.41
N PRO A 518 7.20 13.05 -24.82
CA PRO A 518 7.18 14.43 -24.35
C PRO A 518 6.99 14.50 -22.83
N ARG A 519 7.79 15.36 -22.19
CA ARG A 519 7.78 15.62 -20.74
C ARG A 519 7.49 17.11 -20.51
N PRO A 520 6.21 17.51 -20.41
CA PRO A 520 5.85 18.91 -20.22
C PRO A 520 6.46 19.53 -18.96
N TYR A 521 6.65 18.71 -17.92
CA TYR A 521 7.48 19.04 -16.77
C TYR A 521 8.58 17.98 -16.63
N LYS A 522 9.79 18.40 -16.28
CA LYS A 522 10.96 17.51 -16.14
C LYS A 522 11.66 17.81 -14.81
N VAL A 523 11.81 16.78 -13.97
CA VAL A 523 12.48 16.90 -12.68
C VAL A 523 14.00 17.03 -12.86
N ILE A 524 14.60 17.92 -12.08
CA ILE A 524 16.05 18.06 -11.93
C ILE A 524 16.65 16.77 -11.39
N PHE A 525 17.87 16.43 -11.79
CA PHE A 525 18.54 15.18 -11.38
C PHE A 525 17.74 13.88 -11.58
N GLY A 526 16.71 13.84 -12.43
CA GLY A 526 15.78 12.71 -12.52
C GLY A 526 16.33 11.34 -12.93
N LYS A 527 17.63 11.20 -13.21
CA LYS A 527 18.30 9.89 -13.35
C LYS A 527 18.88 9.38 -12.03
N VAL A 528 19.42 10.27 -11.19
CA VAL A 528 20.18 9.93 -9.98
C VAL A 528 19.38 10.27 -8.72
N GLY A 529 18.77 11.46 -8.68
CA GLY A 529 18.04 11.92 -7.52
C GLY A 529 16.89 11.01 -7.06
N PRO A 530 16.07 10.38 -7.95
CA PRO A 530 15.04 9.47 -7.47
C PRO A 530 15.64 8.20 -6.83
N PHE A 531 16.83 7.77 -7.25
CA PHE A 531 17.53 6.65 -6.64
C PHE A 531 18.05 7.01 -5.24
N ILE A 532 18.62 8.21 -5.07
CA ILE A 532 19.05 8.71 -3.76
C ILE A 532 17.86 8.78 -2.80
N VAL A 533 16.73 9.35 -3.23
CA VAL A 533 15.53 9.42 -2.39
C VAL A 533 14.95 8.03 -2.09
N MET A 534 15.04 7.08 -3.02
CA MET A 534 14.66 5.69 -2.76
C MET A 534 15.55 5.03 -1.70
N LEU A 535 16.87 5.28 -1.70
CA LEU A 535 17.77 4.82 -0.63
C LEU A 535 17.37 5.43 0.71
N PHE A 536 16.99 6.70 0.72
CA PHE A 536 16.45 7.36 1.91
C PHE A 536 15.14 6.71 2.40
N MET A 537 14.21 6.32 1.50
CA MET A 537 13.01 5.57 1.87
C MET A 537 13.32 4.20 2.48
N ILE A 538 14.35 3.51 1.97
CA ILE A 538 14.84 2.25 2.55
C ILE A 538 15.41 2.52 3.94
N PHE A 539 16.16 3.61 4.13
CA PHE A 539 16.63 4.03 5.45
C PHE A 539 15.47 4.26 6.42
N LEU A 540 14.40 4.95 6.01
CA LEU A 540 13.19 5.13 6.83
C LEU A 540 12.56 3.79 7.22
N LEU A 541 12.50 2.82 6.30
CA LEU A 541 11.99 1.48 6.59
C LEU A 541 12.88 0.73 7.60
N VAL A 542 14.20 0.91 7.53
CA VAL A 542 15.13 0.32 8.51
C VAL A 542 14.93 0.95 9.89
N MET A 543 14.76 2.28 9.96
CA MET A 543 14.46 2.97 11.21
C MET A 543 13.11 2.54 11.80
N PHE A 544 12.09 2.36 10.97
CA PHE A 544 10.81 1.77 11.37
C PHE A 544 11.01 0.41 12.07
N VAL A 545 11.79 -0.48 11.46
CA VAL A 545 12.07 -1.81 12.02
C VAL A 545 12.81 -1.75 13.35
N ARG A 546 13.69 -0.76 13.51
CA ARG A 546 14.54 -0.61 14.69
C ARG A 546 13.81 0.01 15.87
N GLU A 547 13.03 1.07 15.62
CA GLU A 547 12.47 1.93 16.67
C GLU A 547 11.03 1.56 17.04
N THR A 548 10.26 0.95 16.13
CA THR A 548 8.87 0.59 16.40
C THR A 548 8.79 -0.81 17.03
N HIS A 549 8.24 -0.88 18.24
CA HIS A 549 7.95 -2.16 18.89
C HIS A 549 6.94 -2.95 18.07
N GLY A 550 7.22 -4.23 17.82
CA GLY A 550 6.37 -5.05 16.95
C GLY A 550 6.44 -4.69 15.46
N ALA A 551 7.42 -3.88 15.02
CA ALA A 551 7.58 -3.50 13.61
C ALA A 551 7.60 -4.69 12.65
N TRP A 552 8.21 -5.81 13.05
CA TRP A 552 8.23 -7.04 12.24
C TRP A 552 6.83 -7.62 12.03
N ASP A 553 5.95 -7.54 13.04
CA ASP A 553 4.57 -8.02 12.92
C ASP A 553 3.76 -7.07 12.05
N LEU A 554 3.95 -5.75 12.20
CA LEU A 554 3.35 -4.74 11.35
C LEU A 554 3.81 -4.86 9.88
N LEU A 555 5.10 -5.11 9.64
CA LEU A 555 5.63 -5.42 8.30
C LEU A 555 5.06 -6.71 7.73
N ARG A 556 4.82 -7.74 8.57
CA ARG A 556 4.16 -8.97 8.12
C ARG A 556 2.70 -8.70 7.74
N ILE A 557 1.99 -7.86 8.49
CA ILE A 557 0.62 -7.45 8.15
C ILE A 557 0.62 -6.67 6.84
N SER A 558 1.40 -5.60 6.72
CA SER A 558 1.48 -4.80 5.48
C SER A 558 1.99 -5.63 4.29
N GLY A 559 3.01 -6.45 4.50
CA GLY A 559 3.52 -7.39 3.49
C GLY A 559 2.50 -8.46 3.10
N GLY A 560 1.70 -8.94 4.05
CA GLY A 560 0.57 -9.85 3.83
C GLY A 560 -0.54 -9.22 2.98
N LEU A 561 -0.91 -7.98 3.30
CA LEU A 561 -1.88 -7.19 2.54
C LEU A 561 -1.41 -6.95 1.09
N ILE A 562 -0.12 -6.66 0.88
CA ILE A 562 0.48 -6.57 -0.45
C ILE A 562 0.48 -7.94 -1.14
N ALA A 563 0.93 -8.98 -0.45
CA ALA A 563 1.06 -10.32 -1.01
C ALA A 563 -0.30 -10.93 -1.39
N PHE A 564 -1.38 -10.58 -0.69
CA PHE A 564 -2.75 -10.97 -1.04
C PHE A 564 -3.19 -10.44 -2.42
N GLY A 565 -2.58 -9.35 -2.89
CA GLY A 565 -2.78 -8.90 -4.27
C GLY A 565 -2.37 -9.95 -5.30
N ILE A 566 -1.37 -10.80 -5.03
CA ILE A 566 -0.89 -11.81 -5.98
C ILE A 566 -1.96 -12.85 -6.31
N PRO A 567 -2.57 -13.58 -5.35
CA PRO A 567 -3.66 -14.51 -5.65
C PRO A 567 -4.88 -13.78 -6.21
N ALA A 568 -5.19 -12.57 -5.71
CA ALA A 568 -6.30 -11.76 -6.24
C ALA A 568 -6.11 -11.45 -7.75
N TYR A 569 -4.90 -11.08 -8.17
CA TYR A 569 -4.55 -10.84 -9.57
C TYR A 569 -4.84 -12.08 -10.43
N PHE A 570 -4.33 -13.24 -10.03
CA PHE A 570 -4.52 -14.47 -10.81
C PHE A 570 -5.97 -14.95 -10.80
N ALA A 571 -6.68 -14.78 -9.69
CA ALA A 571 -8.11 -15.03 -9.61
C ALA A 571 -8.88 -14.17 -10.62
N ILE A 572 -8.54 -12.89 -10.74
CA ILE A 572 -9.17 -11.96 -11.69
C ILE A 572 -8.80 -12.29 -13.15
N GLU A 573 -7.53 -12.62 -13.42
CA GLU A 573 -7.06 -13.02 -14.74
C GLU A 573 -7.78 -14.28 -15.26
N LEU A 574 -8.13 -15.23 -14.38
CA LEU A 574 -8.96 -16.40 -14.71
C LEU A 574 -10.33 -16.03 -15.29
N PHE A 575 -10.86 -14.83 -15.00
CA PHE A 575 -12.14 -14.37 -15.54
C PHE A 575 -12.02 -13.59 -16.84
N TYR A 576 -10.91 -12.87 -17.05
CA TYR A 576 -10.84 -11.85 -18.11
C TYR A 576 -9.82 -12.10 -19.21
N ASP A 577 -8.70 -12.77 -18.94
CA ASP A 577 -7.71 -13.02 -19.97
C ASP A 577 -8.09 -14.28 -20.75
N PRO A 578 -8.24 -14.18 -22.10
CA PRO A 578 -8.68 -15.29 -22.95
C PRO A 578 -7.90 -16.59 -22.73
N LYS A 579 -6.60 -16.50 -22.44
CA LYS A 579 -5.74 -17.67 -22.20
C LYS A 579 -6.20 -18.42 -20.95
N TYR A 580 -6.45 -17.71 -19.85
CA TYR A 580 -6.86 -18.31 -18.58
C TYR A 580 -8.35 -18.66 -18.56
N VAL A 581 -9.18 -17.93 -19.31
CA VAL A 581 -10.59 -18.31 -19.52
C VAL A 581 -10.68 -19.65 -20.24
N THR A 582 -9.88 -19.87 -21.29
CA THR A 582 -9.83 -21.17 -21.97
C THR A 582 -9.31 -22.27 -21.05
N LEU A 583 -8.26 -21.99 -20.26
CA LEU A 583 -7.76 -22.92 -19.24
C LEU A 583 -8.87 -23.31 -18.25
N ARG A 584 -9.57 -22.33 -17.67
CA ARG A 584 -10.69 -22.54 -16.74
C ARG A 584 -11.81 -23.36 -17.38
N ARG A 585 -12.23 -22.99 -18.60
CA ARG A 585 -13.29 -23.72 -19.33
C ARG A 585 -12.90 -25.16 -19.60
N ASN A 586 -11.66 -25.41 -20.01
CA ASN A 586 -11.16 -26.76 -20.23
C ASN A 586 -11.10 -27.57 -18.93
N LEU A 587 -10.68 -26.95 -17.83
CA LEU A 587 -10.57 -27.59 -16.53
C LEU A 587 -11.95 -27.93 -15.96
N VAL A 588 -12.91 -26.98 -16.04
CA VAL A 588 -14.31 -27.22 -15.65
C VAL A 588 -14.97 -28.27 -16.53
N ALA A 589 -14.74 -28.25 -17.85
CA ALA A 589 -15.25 -29.27 -18.76
C ALA A 589 -14.67 -30.66 -18.43
N HIS A 590 -13.38 -30.74 -18.10
CA HIS A 590 -12.73 -32.00 -17.72
C HIS A 590 -13.24 -32.53 -16.38
N LEU A 591 -13.40 -31.66 -15.37
CA LEU A 591 -13.98 -32.00 -14.08
C LEU A 591 -15.46 -32.41 -14.21
N SER A 592 -16.24 -31.70 -15.01
CA SER A 592 -17.65 -32.01 -15.28
C SER A 592 -17.80 -33.35 -15.99
N HIS A 593 -16.94 -33.64 -16.96
CA HIS A 593 -16.88 -34.95 -17.62
C HIS A 593 -16.52 -36.06 -16.64
N HIS A 594 -15.51 -35.85 -15.77
CA HIS A 594 -15.17 -36.84 -14.74
C HIS A 594 -16.28 -37.03 -13.71
N TYR A 595 -16.95 -35.94 -13.30
CA TYR A 595 -18.09 -36.00 -12.38
C TYR A 595 -19.27 -36.78 -12.97
N HIS A 596 -19.56 -36.62 -14.26
CA HIS A 596 -20.58 -37.41 -14.96
C HIS A 596 -20.21 -38.89 -15.12
N GLN A 597 -18.92 -39.22 -15.05
CA GLN A 597 -18.44 -40.61 -15.09
C GLN A 597 -18.45 -41.29 -13.72
N ILE A 598 -18.72 -40.57 -12.63
CA ILE A 598 -18.94 -41.18 -11.32
C ILE A 598 -20.31 -41.87 -11.35
N PRO A 599 -20.38 -43.21 -11.25
CA PRO A 599 -21.66 -43.90 -11.19
C PRO A 599 -22.36 -43.50 -9.88
N LEU A 600 -23.32 -42.59 -9.97
CA LEU A 600 -24.24 -42.35 -8.87
C LEU A 600 -24.99 -43.67 -8.60
N PRO A 601 -25.10 -44.13 -7.34
CA PRO A 601 -25.93 -45.27 -7.02
C PRO A 601 -27.34 -45.03 -7.57
N LYS A 602 -27.84 -45.95 -8.41
CA LYS A 602 -29.20 -45.91 -8.98
C LYS A 602 -30.31 -45.45 -8.01
N PRO A 603 -30.32 -45.82 -6.70
CA PRO A 603 -31.37 -45.35 -5.78
C PRO A 603 -31.32 -43.84 -5.49
N THR A 604 -30.19 -43.15 -5.66
CA THR A 604 -30.08 -41.70 -5.40
C THR A 604 -30.46 -40.87 -6.63
N PHE A 605 -30.15 -41.35 -7.83
CA PHE A 605 -30.46 -40.65 -9.08
C PHE A 605 -31.98 -40.61 -9.36
N ASN A 606 -32.68 -41.73 -9.13
CA ASN A 606 -34.15 -41.79 -9.31
C ASN A 606 -34.90 -40.94 -8.27
N LYS A 607 -34.36 -40.80 -7.05
CA LYS A 607 -34.95 -39.97 -5.99
C LYS A 607 -34.81 -38.46 -6.24
N ILE A 608 -33.78 -38.06 -6.99
CA ILE A 608 -33.53 -36.66 -7.35
C ILE A 608 -34.43 -36.23 -8.52
N ILE A 609 -34.67 -37.13 -9.48
CA ILE A 609 -35.58 -36.86 -10.62
C ILE A 609 -37.05 -36.85 -10.19
N SER A 610 -37.43 -37.61 -9.16
CA SER A 610 -38.80 -37.58 -8.62
C SER A 610 -39.12 -36.36 -7.74
N LEU A 611 -38.16 -35.45 -7.53
CA LEU A 611 -38.32 -34.22 -6.74
C LEU A 611 -38.31 -32.93 -7.60
N THR A 612 -38.29 -33.08 -8.92
CA THR A 612 -38.59 -32.04 -9.93
C THR A 612 -39.86 -32.43 -10.66
#